data_AF-A0A2H8TZ68-F1
#
_entry.id   AF-A0A2H8TZ68-F1
#
_cell.length_a   1.000
_cell.length_b   1.000
_cell.length_c   1.000
_cell.angle_alpha   90.00
_cell.angle_beta   90.00
_cell.angle_gamma   90.00
#
_symmetry.space_group_name_H-M   'P 1'
#
loop_
_entity.id
_entity.type
_entity.pdbx_description
1 polymer ?
#
loop_
_entity_poly.entity_id
_entity_poly.type
_entity_poly.pdbx_seq_one_letter_code
_entity_poly.pdbx_strand_id
1 'polypeptide(L)'
;IALAVALCTHHCVATVRRCAGIYKTPTMSCYCPNWMNESPLEVPINLDHQSDLLKGPEIVHVSKFYKEGIEGKFLSNIAPDARTLYETFRKGAKVSNNGKCLGWRENISKPFQWIHYNETLLRARNFGSGLLSLGFPKANQIFIGIFSQNCPEWILTEQAAYCFSMVVVPLYDTLGPEACSFIINQAEISVVVVDTDDKCNQLLDRSPKCLRRIIVIRGTRPSTSQKAKNRGVELLTFDEVEKAGASKTHPEQPPKPTDLCTICYTSGTTGLPKGVMLTHGNVVAAVSAILVQLSQYRPSVGDVMISYLPLAHMLERCCENGMYLVGGSVGFYSGNIKFLFEDMKVLKPTIMPSVPRLLNRIYETEMANIVPHFFKRIMFNMALRSKENEIKKLEALSGKTVSGTGWYLALCKKIWAVV
;
A
#
# COMPACT_ATOMS: atom_id res chain seq x y z
N ILE A 1 -12.97 5.31 7.92
CA ILE A 1 -11.57 5.29 7.40
C ILE A 1 -11.53 4.85 5.93
N ALA A 2 -12.07 3.68 5.55
CA ALA A 2 -12.19 3.26 4.14
C ALA A 2 -12.96 4.25 3.24
N LEU A 3 -14.03 4.87 3.75
CA LEU A 3 -14.81 5.90 3.04
C LEU A 3 -14.02 7.20 2.76
N ALA A 4 -13.13 7.59 3.68
CA ALA A 4 -12.31 8.79 3.54
C ALA A 4 -11.13 8.58 2.57
N VAL A 5 -10.65 7.34 2.46
CA VAL A 5 -9.65 6.93 1.47
C VAL A 5 -10.27 6.90 0.07
N ALA A 6 -11.47 6.32 -0.09
CA ALA A 6 -12.13 6.16 -1.39
C ALA A 6 -12.43 7.50 -2.10
N LEU A 7 -12.90 8.52 -1.37
CA LEU A 7 -13.26 9.83 -1.94
C LEU A 7 -12.03 10.64 -2.42
N CYS A 8 -10.88 10.53 -1.75
CA CYS A 8 -9.63 11.14 -2.23
C CYS A 8 -9.06 10.41 -3.46
N THR A 9 -9.27 9.11 -3.57
CA THR A 9 -8.58 8.27 -4.56
C THR A 9 -9.19 8.41 -5.96
N HIS A 10 -10.50 8.62 -6.08
CA HIS A 10 -11.18 8.69 -7.39
C HIS A 10 -10.70 9.88 -8.25
N HIS A 11 -10.51 11.07 -7.66
CA HIS A 11 -10.01 12.24 -8.38
C HIS A 11 -8.48 12.25 -8.54
N CYS A 12 -7.71 11.75 -7.55
CA CYS A 12 -6.26 11.63 -7.68
C CYS A 12 -5.85 10.64 -8.79
N VAL A 13 -6.49 9.46 -8.88
CA VAL A 13 -6.13 8.44 -9.87
C VAL A 13 -6.46 8.86 -11.30
N ALA A 14 -7.60 9.52 -11.52
CA ALA A 14 -7.97 10.06 -12.83
C ALA A 14 -6.95 11.12 -13.32
N THR A 15 -6.35 11.87 -12.40
CA THR A 15 -5.38 12.93 -12.68
C THR A 15 -3.99 12.36 -12.99
N VAL A 16 -3.51 11.40 -12.20
CA VAL A 16 -2.19 10.78 -12.41
C VAL A 16 -2.13 10.03 -13.75
N ARG A 17 -3.20 9.33 -14.17
CA ARG A 17 -3.27 8.70 -15.50
C ARG A 17 -3.17 9.70 -16.66
N ARG A 18 -3.74 10.91 -16.51
CA ARG A 18 -3.65 11.97 -17.51
C ARG A 18 -2.25 12.61 -17.55
N CYS A 19 -1.64 12.84 -16.38
CA CYS A 19 -0.29 13.42 -16.30
C CYS A 19 0.82 12.46 -16.76
N ALA A 20 0.67 11.14 -16.55
CA ALA A 20 1.61 10.13 -17.03
C ALA A 20 1.75 10.10 -18.57
N GLY A 21 0.69 10.51 -19.30
CA GLY A 21 0.73 10.68 -20.76
C GLY A 21 1.59 11.84 -21.25
N ILE A 22 1.85 12.83 -20.39
CA ILE A 22 2.58 14.07 -20.72
C ILE A 22 4.10 13.84 -20.70
N TYR A 23 4.61 12.90 -19.91
CA TYR A 23 6.05 12.63 -19.77
C TYR A 23 6.67 11.74 -20.89
N LYS A 24 6.02 11.66 -22.05
CA LYS A 24 6.49 10.85 -23.20
C LYS A 24 7.37 11.58 -24.22
N THR A 25 7.59 12.90 -24.11
CA THR A 25 8.39 13.64 -25.11
C THR A 25 9.47 14.51 -24.48
N PRO A 26 10.77 14.24 -24.72
CA PRO A 26 11.87 15.08 -24.24
C PRO A 26 12.26 16.08 -25.32
N THR A 27 11.48 17.14 -25.51
CA THR A 27 11.93 18.34 -26.25
C THR A 27 11.18 19.58 -25.76
N MET A 28 11.94 20.59 -25.32
CA MET A 28 11.46 21.96 -25.13
C MET A 28 11.04 22.53 -26.49
N SER A 29 9.76 22.37 -26.82
CA SER A 29 9.02 23.12 -27.82
C SER A 29 7.73 22.34 -28.06
N CYS A 30 6.63 22.79 -27.47
CA CYS A 30 5.32 22.83 -28.11
C CYS A 30 4.28 23.27 -27.08
N TYR A 31 3.62 24.39 -27.37
CA TYR A 31 2.22 24.58 -27.01
C TYR A 31 1.48 23.28 -27.29
N CYS A 32 1.04 22.57 -26.25
CA CYS A 32 0.09 21.48 -26.42
C CYS A 32 -1.29 22.15 -26.54
N PRO A 33 -2.00 22.13 -27.69
CA PRO A 33 -3.28 22.82 -27.84
C PRO A 33 -4.45 22.03 -27.23
N ASN A 34 -4.21 20.78 -26.79
CA ASN A 34 -5.27 19.80 -26.53
C ASN A 34 -5.84 19.77 -25.10
N TRP A 35 -5.31 20.55 -24.15
CA TRP A 35 -5.88 20.63 -22.80
C TRP A 35 -7.27 21.28 -22.78
N MET A 36 -7.60 22.10 -23.78
CA MET A 36 -8.92 22.73 -23.91
C MET A 36 -9.98 21.82 -24.56
N ASN A 37 -9.60 20.65 -25.08
CA ASN A 37 -10.50 19.78 -25.85
C ASN A 37 -10.82 18.45 -25.15
N GLU A 38 -10.37 18.26 -23.91
CA GLU A 38 -10.74 17.08 -23.12
C GLU A 38 -12.09 17.33 -22.43
N SER A 39 -13.03 16.41 -22.62
CA SER A 39 -14.30 16.42 -21.90
C SER A 39 -14.03 16.44 -20.38
N PRO A 40 -14.73 17.31 -19.63
CA PRO A 40 -14.51 17.42 -18.20
C PRO A 40 -14.85 16.08 -17.52
N LEU A 41 -14.18 15.79 -16.41
CA LEU A 41 -14.37 14.53 -15.68
C LEU A 41 -15.83 14.43 -15.22
N GLU A 42 -16.61 13.53 -15.82
CA GLU A 42 -17.95 13.25 -15.34
C GLU A 42 -17.86 12.65 -13.94
N VAL A 43 -18.55 13.29 -12.98
CA VAL A 43 -18.68 12.75 -11.64
C VAL A 43 -19.64 11.56 -11.74
N PRO A 44 -19.20 10.33 -11.43
CA PRO A 44 -20.02 9.14 -11.68
C PRO A 44 -21.26 9.05 -10.77
N ILE A 45 -21.29 9.82 -9.68
CA ILE A 45 -22.40 9.87 -8.72
C ILE A 45 -22.60 11.32 -8.28
N ASN A 46 -23.85 11.70 -8.03
CA ASN A 46 -24.20 12.98 -7.43
C ASN A 46 -23.48 13.17 -6.06
N LEU A 47 -22.76 14.28 -5.88
CA LEU A 47 -21.99 14.58 -4.67
C LEU A 47 -22.87 14.80 -3.43
N ASP A 48 -24.10 15.28 -3.61
CA ASP A 48 -25.07 15.47 -2.52
C ASP A 48 -25.82 14.17 -2.18
N HIS A 49 -25.62 13.10 -2.96
CA HIS A 49 -26.30 11.82 -2.79
C HIS A 49 -25.38 10.63 -3.12
N GLN A 50 -24.34 10.45 -2.33
CA GLN A 50 -23.31 9.42 -2.53
C GLN A 50 -23.67 8.03 -1.98
N SER A 51 -24.73 7.95 -1.18
CA SER A 51 -25.18 6.72 -0.53
C SER A 51 -26.69 6.66 -0.41
N ASP A 52 -27.26 5.47 -0.53
CA ASP A 52 -28.64 5.20 -0.11
C ASP A 52 -28.69 4.78 1.36
N LEU A 53 -29.85 4.99 2.00
CA LEU A 53 -30.15 4.40 3.30
C LEU A 53 -30.82 3.06 3.11
N LEU A 54 -30.23 2.01 3.69
CA LEU A 54 -30.87 0.69 3.77
C LEU A 54 -32.06 0.77 4.72
N LYS A 55 -33.18 0.16 4.33
CA LYS A 55 -34.38 0.11 5.18
C LYS A 55 -34.07 -0.67 6.46
N GLY A 56 -34.18 -0.02 7.61
CA GLY A 56 -33.99 -0.65 8.91
C GLY A 56 -33.72 0.38 10.01
N PRO A 57 -33.76 -0.04 11.30
CA PRO A 57 -33.54 0.86 12.42
C PRO A 57 -32.06 1.31 12.56
N GLU A 58 -31.14 0.65 11.88
CA GLU A 58 -29.68 0.82 12.06
C GLU A 58 -29.05 1.96 11.25
N ILE A 59 -29.83 2.64 10.39
CA ILE A 59 -29.36 3.79 9.57
C ILE A 59 -28.09 3.43 8.77
N VAL A 60 -28.09 2.26 8.13
CA VAL A 60 -26.95 1.78 7.35
C VAL A 60 -26.91 2.47 5.99
N HIS A 61 -25.81 3.14 5.69
CA HIS A 61 -25.56 3.76 4.39
C HIS A 61 -24.89 2.77 3.42
N VAL A 62 -25.44 2.64 2.20
CA VAL A 62 -24.90 1.78 1.15
C VAL A 62 -24.40 2.59 -0.03
N SER A 63 -23.26 2.20 -0.58
CA SER A 63 -22.60 2.95 -1.66
C SER A 63 -23.37 2.82 -2.97
N LYS A 64 -23.61 3.95 -3.65
CA LYS A 64 -24.21 3.99 -5.00
C LYS A 64 -23.39 3.26 -6.07
N PHE A 65 -22.10 3.01 -5.82
CA PHE A 65 -21.26 2.20 -6.71
C PHE A 65 -21.59 0.70 -6.64
N TYR A 66 -22.32 0.24 -5.63
CA TYR A 66 -22.74 -1.16 -5.47
C TYR A 66 -24.27 -1.24 -5.42
N LYS A 67 -24.88 -1.41 -6.60
CA LYS A 67 -26.34 -1.35 -6.78
C LYS A 67 -27.11 -2.35 -5.91
N GLU A 68 -26.54 -3.54 -5.73
CA GLU A 68 -27.11 -4.62 -4.92
C GLU A 68 -27.09 -4.32 -3.41
N GLY A 69 -26.35 -3.29 -2.96
CA GLY A 69 -26.29 -2.89 -1.56
C GLY A 69 -27.65 -2.50 -0.99
N ILE A 70 -28.53 -1.90 -1.79
CA ILE A 70 -29.89 -1.50 -1.36
C ILE A 70 -30.81 -2.70 -1.08
N GLU A 71 -30.46 -3.87 -1.62
CA GLU A 71 -31.14 -5.15 -1.36
C GLU A 71 -30.60 -5.86 -0.11
N GLY A 72 -29.67 -5.24 0.62
CA GLY A 72 -29.02 -5.84 1.79
C GLY A 72 -27.94 -6.87 1.44
N LYS A 73 -27.51 -6.94 0.17
CA LYS A 73 -26.35 -7.75 -0.21
C LYS A 73 -25.06 -6.99 0.13
N PHE A 74 -24.03 -7.71 0.55
CA PHE A 74 -22.74 -7.12 0.90
C PHE A 74 -21.63 -7.65 -0.01
N LEU A 75 -20.76 -6.74 -0.45
CA LEU A 75 -19.62 -7.09 -1.29
C LEU A 75 -18.52 -7.77 -0.44
N SER A 76 -18.36 -9.08 -0.62
CA SER A 76 -17.29 -9.86 0.03
C SER A 76 -16.04 -10.02 -0.84
N ASN A 77 -16.21 -10.06 -2.16
CA ASN A 77 -15.13 -10.19 -3.14
C ASN A 77 -15.63 -9.71 -4.51
N ILE A 78 -14.74 -9.12 -5.31
CA ILE A 78 -15.02 -8.73 -6.71
C ILE A 78 -14.71 -9.86 -7.71
N ALA A 79 -13.86 -10.81 -7.30
CA ALA A 79 -13.44 -11.96 -8.08
C ALA A 79 -13.88 -13.24 -7.34
N PRO A 80 -14.88 -13.98 -7.84
CA PRO A 80 -15.43 -15.16 -7.16
C PRO A 80 -14.41 -16.27 -6.86
N ASP A 81 -13.38 -16.36 -7.70
CA ASP A 81 -12.26 -17.30 -7.62
C ASP A 81 -11.10 -16.83 -6.73
N ALA A 82 -11.20 -15.64 -6.12
CA ALA A 82 -10.17 -15.09 -5.24
C ALA A 82 -10.78 -14.51 -3.96
N ARG A 83 -10.84 -15.34 -2.92
CA ARG A 83 -11.45 -15.07 -1.61
C ARG A 83 -10.41 -14.91 -0.49
N THR A 84 -9.14 -15.17 -0.79
CA THR A 84 -8.01 -14.94 0.11
C THR A 84 -6.90 -14.15 -0.57
N LEU A 85 -6.04 -13.50 0.24
CA LEU A 85 -4.88 -12.77 -0.28
C LEU A 85 -3.85 -13.68 -0.99
N TYR A 86 -3.83 -14.97 -0.62
CA TYR A 86 -3.10 -16.01 -1.36
C TYR A 86 -3.62 -16.18 -2.79
N GLU A 87 -4.95 -16.22 -2.96
CA GLU A 87 -5.62 -16.40 -4.25
C GLU A 87 -5.58 -15.13 -5.09
N THR A 88 -5.77 -13.94 -4.49
CA THR A 88 -5.74 -12.66 -5.22
C THR A 88 -4.39 -12.45 -5.90
N PHE A 89 -3.28 -12.73 -5.21
CA PHE A 89 -1.94 -12.61 -5.77
C PHE A 89 -1.70 -13.57 -6.94
N ARG A 90 -2.16 -14.83 -6.81
CA ARG A 90 -2.06 -15.84 -7.88
C ARG A 90 -2.95 -15.53 -9.07
N LYS A 91 -4.13 -14.94 -8.85
CA LYS A 91 -4.97 -14.42 -9.93
C LYS A 91 -4.23 -13.32 -10.69
N GLY A 92 -3.63 -12.38 -9.97
CA GLY A 92 -2.74 -11.35 -10.51
C GLY A 92 -1.63 -11.90 -11.39
N ALA A 93 -0.90 -12.88 -10.88
CA ALA A 93 0.18 -13.55 -11.61
C ALA A 93 -0.31 -14.11 -12.95
N LYS A 94 -1.46 -14.80 -12.95
CA LYS A 94 -2.08 -15.34 -14.18
C LYS A 94 -2.50 -14.23 -15.15
N VAL A 95 -3.17 -13.18 -14.66
CA VAL A 95 -3.62 -12.04 -15.47
C VAL A 95 -2.45 -11.29 -16.07
N SER A 96 -1.36 -11.14 -15.33
CA SER A 96 -0.14 -10.45 -15.78
C SER A 96 0.66 -11.21 -16.84
N ASN A 97 0.39 -12.51 -17.02
CA ASN A 97 1.22 -13.42 -17.81
C ASN A 97 2.71 -13.34 -17.39
N ASN A 98 2.98 -13.49 -16.09
CA ASN A 98 4.30 -13.32 -15.49
C ASN A 98 4.92 -11.92 -15.72
N GLY A 99 4.11 -10.87 -15.57
CA GLY A 99 4.57 -9.48 -15.69
C GLY A 99 5.50 -9.05 -14.54
N LYS A 100 5.94 -7.78 -14.61
CA LYS A 100 6.68 -7.13 -13.51
C LYS A 100 5.81 -7.10 -12.25
N CYS A 101 6.37 -7.47 -11.10
CA CYS A 101 5.64 -7.53 -9.84
C CYS A 101 6.22 -6.54 -8.82
N LEU A 102 7.44 -6.80 -8.33
CA LEU A 102 8.07 -6.06 -7.24
C LEU A 102 9.28 -5.30 -7.78
N GLY A 103 9.20 -3.96 -7.77
CA GLY A 103 10.24 -3.08 -8.28
C GLY A 103 10.99 -2.37 -7.16
N TRP A 104 12.31 -2.30 -7.24
CA TRP A 104 13.12 -1.52 -6.29
C TRP A 104 14.34 -0.93 -6.99
N ARG A 105 15.02 -0.02 -6.30
CA ARG A 105 16.31 0.51 -6.74
C ARG A 105 17.27 0.55 -5.56
N GLU A 106 18.54 0.28 -5.83
CA GLU A 106 19.57 0.31 -4.80
C GLU A 106 19.81 1.72 -4.25
N ASN A 107 19.79 2.72 -5.14
CA ASN A 107 19.94 4.13 -4.79
C ASN A 107 19.36 5.03 -5.89
N ILE A 108 19.33 6.34 -5.61
CA ILE A 108 18.76 7.37 -6.47
C ILE A 108 19.47 7.55 -7.83
N SER A 109 20.65 6.97 -8.01
CA SER A 109 21.40 7.02 -9.27
C SER A 109 21.18 5.77 -10.14
N LYS A 110 20.56 4.72 -9.61
CA LYS A 110 20.34 3.45 -10.31
C LYS A 110 18.90 3.31 -10.80
N PRO A 111 18.65 2.64 -11.94
CA PRO A 111 17.30 2.38 -12.42
C PRO A 111 16.55 1.40 -11.52
N PHE A 112 15.22 1.36 -11.66
CA PHE A 112 14.41 0.31 -11.03
C PHE A 112 14.71 -1.05 -11.65
N GLN A 113 14.92 -2.03 -10.78
CA GLN A 113 14.98 -3.46 -11.08
C GLN A 113 13.66 -4.11 -10.66
N TRP A 114 13.34 -5.27 -11.22
CA TRP A 114 12.03 -5.90 -11.07
C TRP A 114 12.14 -7.41 -10.86
N ILE A 115 11.42 -7.93 -9.87
CA ILE A 115 11.08 -9.35 -9.74
C ILE A 115 9.75 -9.57 -10.46
N HIS A 116 9.66 -10.62 -11.27
CA HIS A 116 8.43 -10.98 -11.98
C HIS A 116 7.52 -11.85 -11.10
N TYR A 117 6.22 -11.89 -11.39
CA TYR A 117 5.24 -12.59 -10.54
C TYR A 117 5.59 -14.06 -10.22
N ASN A 118 6.07 -14.84 -11.19
CA ASN A 118 6.43 -16.23 -10.95
C ASN A 118 7.65 -16.36 -10.03
N GLU A 119 8.63 -15.46 -10.20
CA GLU A 119 9.80 -15.41 -9.33
C GLU A 119 9.41 -14.96 -7.92
N THR A 120 8.52 -13.97 -7.79
CA THR A 120 7.96 -13.55 -6.49
C THR A 120 7.28 -14.71 -5.77
N LEU A 121 6.42 -15.47 -6.46
CA LEU A 121 5.75 -16.63 -5.90
C LEU A 121 6.72 -17.74 -5.51
N LEU A 122 7.73 -18.01 -6.34
CA LEU A 122 8.77 -19.01 -6.04
C LEU A 122 9.58 -18.61 -4.80
N ARG A 123 10.06 -17.37 -4.75
CA ARG A 123 10.82 -16.83 -3.61
C ARG A 123 10.01 -16.84 -2.32
N ALA A 124 8.74 -16.40 -2.37
CA ALA A 124 7.83 -16.45 -1.24
C ALA A 124 7.60 -17.90 -0.75
N ARG A 125 7.37 -18.85 -1.66
CA ARG A 125 7.24 -20.27 -1.33
C ARG A 125 8.51 -20.82 -0.68
N ASN A 126 9.67 -20.52 -1.25
CA ASN A 126 10.97 -20.93 -0.71
C ASN A 126 11.19 -20.35 0.68
N PHE A 127 10.94 -19.06 0.88
CA PHE A 127 11.07 -18.42 2.20
C PHE A 127 10.17 -19.09 3.25
N GLY A 128 8.88 -19.27 2.93
CA GLY A 128 7.94 -19.90 3.87
C GLY A 128 8.27 -21.38 4.15
N SER A 129 8.73 -22.11 3.14
CA SER A 129 9.23 -23.48 3.28
C SER A 129 10.50 -23.53 4.16
N GLY A 130 11.35 -22.51 4.06
CA GLY A 130 12.54 -22.34 4.88
C GLY A 130 12.20 -22.17 6.35
N LEU A 131 11.18 -21.36 6.64
CA LEU A 131 10.62 -21.24 7.99
C LEU A 131 10.15 -22.61 8.51
N LEU A 132 9.45 -23.42 7.72
CA LEU A 132 9.06 -24.75 8.20
C LEU A 132 10.27 -25.69 8.40
N SER A 133 11.27 -25.63 7.52
CA SER A 133 12.46 -26.49 7.56
C SER A 133 13.39 -26.21 8.74
N LEU A 134 13.45 -24.96 9.19
CA LEU A 134 14.25 -24.54 10.35
C LEU A 134 13.55 -24.80 11.70
N GLY A 135 12.46 -25.58 11.68
CA GLY A 135 11.75 -26.00 12.89
C GLY A 135 10.93 -24.88 13.53
N PHE A 136 10.49 -23.89 12.76
CA PHE A 136 9.44 -22.99 13.23
C PHE A 136 8.12 -23.81 13.38
N PRO A 137 7.21 -23.44 14.31
CA PRO A 137 5.99 -24.23 14.59
C PRO A 137 5.17 -24.53 13.33
N LYS A 138 4.28 -25.52 13.35
CA LYS A 138 3.44 -25.82 12.17
C LYS A 138 2.39 -24.71 11.92
N ALA A 139 1.93 -24.61 10.67
CA ALA A 139 0.96 -23.65 10.13
C ALA A 139 -0.30 -23.39 11.02
N ASN A 140 -0.96 -22.24 10.83
CA ASN A 140 -2.12 -21.71 11.59
C ASN A 140 -1.86 -21.23 13.03
N GLN A 141 -0.63 -21.36 13.56
CA GLN A 141 -0.26 -20.86 14.89
C GLN A 141 1.03 -20.03 14.92
N ILE A 142 1.61 -19.72 13.75
CA ILE A 142 2.81 -18.89 13.66
C ILE A 142 2.42 -17.43 13.43
N PHE A 143 2.84 -16.57 14.34
CA PHE A 143 2.90 -15.13 14.13
C PHE A 143 4.31 -14.75 13.66
N ILE A 144 4.39 -14.19 12.45
CA ILE A 144 5.63 -13.65 11.91
C ILE A 144 5.63 -12.15 12.15
N GLY A 145 6.46 -11.70 13.09
CA GLY A 145 6.69 -10.29 13.29
C GLY A 145 7.53 -9.74 12.15
N ILE A 146 7.30 -8.50 11.76
CA ILE A 146 8.18 -7.91 10.78
C ILE A 146 8.32 -6.41 10.97
N PHE A 147 9.58 -5.98 11.03
CA PHE A 147 9.99 -4.64 11.37
C PHE A 147 10.89 -4.10 10.28
N SER A 148 10.26 -3.56 9.24
CA SER A 148 10.91 -3.24 7.97
C SER A 148 10.25 -2.03 7.32
N GLN A 149 11.05 -1.21 6.66
CA GLN A 149 10.57 -0.29 5.64
C GLN A 149 10.01 -1.07 4.45
N ASN A 150 9.26 -0.37 3.59
CA ASN A 150 8.74 -0.94 2.36
C ASN A 150 9.89 -1.43 1.46
N CYS A 151 9.86 -2.71 1.09
CA CYS A 151 10.84 -3.37 0.23
C CYS A 151 10.24 -4.63 -0.40
N PRO A 152 10.87 -5.24 -1.42
CA PRO A 152 10.39 -6.49 -1.98
C PRO A 152 10.28 -7.63 -0.96
N GLU A 153 11.26 -7.77 -0.06
CA GLU A 153 11.31 -8.84 0.95
C GLU A 153 10.16 -8.76 1.95
N TRP A 154 9.60 -7.57 2.16
CA TRP A 154 8.38 -7.37 2.93
C TRP A 154 7.20 -8.15 2.34
N ILE A 155 7.00 -8.02 1.02
CA ILE A 155 5.92 -8.70 0.30
C ILE A 155 6.25 -10.18 0.10
N LEU A 156 7.53 -10.54 -0.10
CA LEU A 156 7.94 -11.94 -0.11
C LEU A 156 7.62 -12.63 1.23
N THR A 157 7.88 -11.97 2.36
CA THR A 157 7.54 -12.50 3.69
C THR A 157 6.03 -12.63 3.86
N GLU A 158 5.26 -11.63 3.41
CA GLU A 158 3.81 -11.66 3.48
C GLU A 158 3.22 -12.82 2.65
N GLN A 159 3.65 -12.96 1.40
CA GLN A 159 3.20 -14.04 0.53
C GLN A 159 3.69 -15.41 1.03
N ALA A 160 4.88 -15.48 1.62
CA ALA A 160 5.39 -16.68 2.27
C ALA A 160 4.48 -17.11 3.44
N ALA A 161 4.05 -16.16 4.27
CA ALA A 161 3.11 -16.43 5.35
C ALA A 161 1.81 -17.02 4.78
N TYR A 162 1.28 -16.45 3.69
CA TYR A 162 0.06 -16.92 3.06
C TYR A 162 0.21 -18.30 2.39
N CYS A 163 1.39 -18.67 1.87
CA CYS A 163 1.62 -20.01 1.33
C CYS A 163 1.44 -21.13 2.37
N PHE A 164 1.59 -20.80 3.65
CA PHE A 164 1.55 -21.77 4.76
C PHE A 164 0.62 -21.32 5.90
N SER A 165 -0.38 -20.50 5.58
CA SER A 165 -1.40 -20.01 6.53
C SER A 165 -0.83 -19.49 7.87
N MET A 166 0.26 -18.74 7.78
CA MET A 166 0.87 -18.03 8.89
C MET A 166 0.32 -16.59 8.95
N VAL A 167 0.40 -15.97 10.12
CA VAL A 167 -0.20 -14.66 10.37
C VAL A 167 0.90 -13.60 10.46
N VAL A 168 0.77 -12.52 9.69
CA VAL A 168 1.75 -11.42 9.68
C VAL A 168 1.43 -10.41 10.78
N VAL A 169 2.42 -10.04 11.59
CA VAL A 169 2.30 -8.99 12.61
C VAL A 169 3.27 -7.86 12.30
N PRO A 170 2.85 -6.83 11.54
CA PRO A 170 3.73 -5.73 11.19
C PRO A 170 4.04 -4.84 12.41
N LEU A 171 5.30 -4.44 12.51
CA LEU A 171 5.80 -3.47 13.47
C LEU A 171 6.13 -2.17 12.74
N TYR A 172 5.55 -1.05 13.18
CA TYR A 172 5.80 0.26 12.59
C TYR A 172 7.24 0.72 12.82
N ASP A 173 7.85 1.28 11.78
CA ASP A 173 9.19 1.88 11.83
C ASP A 173 9.37 2.99 12.87
N THR A 174 8.27 3.67 13.23
CA THR A 174 8.27 4.76 14.20
C THR A 174 8.06 4.28 15.64
N LEU A 175 7.88 2.98 15.87
CA LEU A 175 7.73 2.46 17.23
C LEU A 175 9.07 2.45 17.95
N GLY A 176 9.05 2.85 19.21
CA GLY A 176 10.17 2.67 20.10
C GLY A 176 10.37 1.19 20.50
N PRO A 177 11.56 0.82 21.00
CA PRO A 177 11.89 -0.54 21.44
C PRO A 177 10.89 -1.13 22.45
N GLU A 178 10.33 -0.29 23.34
CA GLU A 178 9.35 -0.66 24.35
C GLU A 178 8.05 -1.15 23.72
N ALA A 179 7.54 -0.44 22.72
CA ALA A 179 6.32 -0.82 22.02
C ALA A 179 6.53 -2.08 21.17
N CYS A 180 7.67 -2.20 20.49
CA CYS A 180 8.04 -3.43 19.77
C CYS A 180 8.10 -4.63 20.73
N SER A 181 8.77 -4.48 21.88
CA SER A 181 8.88 -5.52 22.91
C SER A 181 7.52 -5.92 23.47
N PHE A 182 6.65 -4.95 23.74
CA PHE A 182 5.27 -5.19 24.18
C PHE A 182 4.48 -6.02 23.15
N ILE A 183 4.51 -5.61 21.87
CA ILE A 183 3.78 -6.29 20.79
C ILE A 183 4.29 -7.73 20.60
N ILE A 184 5.61 -7.91 20.55
CA ILE A 184 6.24 -9.22 20.36
C ILE A 184 5.89 -10.16 21.53
N ASN A 185 5.87 -9.65 22.78
CA ASN A 185 5.42 -10.44 23.93
C ASN A 185 3.92 -10.78 23.85
N GLN A 186 3.07 -9.78 23.57
CA GLN A 186 1.61 -9.97 23.58
C GLN A 186 1.13 -10.93 22.50
N ALA A 187 1.74 -10.88 21.31
CA ALA A 187 1.44 -11.80 20.22
C ALA A 187 2.36 -13.04 20.19
N GLU A 188 3.15 -13.27 21.24
CA GLU A 188 4.06 -14.42 21.39
C GLU A 188 4.94 -14.69 20.15
N ILE A 189 5.41 -13.61 19.53
CA ILE A 189 6.15 -13.67 18.27
C ILE A 189 7.54 -14.26 18.52
N SER A 190 7.81 -15.43 17.93
CA SER A 190 9.10 -16.11 18.05
C SER A 190 10.10 -15.75 16.95
N VAL A 191 9.61 -15.16 15.85
CA VAL A 191 10.40 -14.79 14.68
C VAL A 191 10.08 -13.38 14.22
N VAL A 192 11.11 -12.57 14.01
CA VAL A 192 10.95 -11.23 13.43
C VAL A 192 11.84 -11.07 12.21
N VAL A 193 11.27 -10.67 11.07
CA VAL A 193 12.05 -10.23 9.91
C VAL A 193 12.40 -8.74 10.07
N VAL A 194 13.64 -8.34 9.80
CA VAL A 194 14.11 -6.95 9.94
C VAL A 194 14.93 -6.52 8.73
N ASP A 195 14.87 -5.23 8.39
CA ASP A 195 15.52 -4.70 7.19
C ASP A 195 16.93 -4.12 7.39
N THR A 196 17.33 -3.90 8.63
CA THR A 196 18.55 -3.16 8.99
C THR A 196 19.15 -3.67 10.29
N ASP A 197 20.47 -3.56 10.39
CA ASP A 197 21.22 -3.91 11.61
C ASP A 197 20.80 -3.05 12.81
N ASP A 198 20.41 -1.80 12.60
CA ASP A 198 19.96 -0.91 13.68
C ASP A 198 18.63 -1.37 14.27
N LYS A 199 17.65 -1.75 13.44
CA LYS A 199 16.39 -2.35 13.93
C LYS A 199 16.62 -3.69 14.61
N CYS A 200 17.55 -4.51 14.10
CA CYS A 200 17.98 -5.72 14.78
C CYS A 200 18.49 -5.40 16.20
N ASN A 201 19.35 -4.40 16.34
CA ASN A 201 19.86 -3.98 17.66
C ASN A 201 18.77 -3.47 18.59
N GLN A 202 17.81 -2.68 18.09
CA GLN A 202 16.67 -2.21 18.89
C GLN A 202 15.87 -3.37 19.50
N LEU A 203 15.63 -4.44 18.72
CA LEU A 203 14.97 -5.64 19.24
C LEU A 203 15.85 -6.37 20.26
N LEU A 204 17.17 -6.46 20.04
CA LEU A 204 18.10 -7.12 20.97
C LEU A 204 18.30 -6.36 22.29
N ASP A 205 18.13 -5.03 22.29
CA ASP A 205 18.22 -4.19 23.49
C ASP A 205 17.09 -4.48 24.48
N ARG A 206 15.88 -4.73 23.97
CA ARG A 206 14.69 -5.05 24.75
C ARG A 206 14.08 -6.40 24.36
N SER A 207 14.94 -7.39 24.13
CA SER A 207 14.54 -8.69 23.57
C SER A 207 13.53 -9.42 24.47
N PRO A 208 12.30 -9.64 23.98
CA PRO A 208 11.30 -10.48 24.64
C PRO A 208 11.79 -11.91 24.83
N LYS A 209 11.36 -12.56 25.93
CA LYS A 209 11.69 -13.97 26.17
C LYS A 209 11.05 -14.92 25.16
N CYS A 210 10.04 -14.52 24.39
CA CYS A 210 9.47 -15.33 23.32
C CYS A 210 10.26 -15.24 22.00
N LEU A 211 11.04 -14.17 21.79
CA LEU A 211 11.82 -13.98 20.58
C LEU A 211 12.98 -14.98 20.54
N ARG A 212 13.01 -15.82 19.51
CA ARG A 212 14.02 -16.88 19.32
C ARG A 212 14.92 -16.58 18.14
N ARG A 213 14.36 -15.98 17.08
CA ARG A 213 15.04 -15.76 15.81
C ARG A 213 14.77 -14.38 15.24
N ILE A 214 15.80 -13.78 14.67
CA ILE A 214 15.67 -12.58 13.85
C ILE A 214 16.21 -12.91 12.46
N ILE A 215 15.41 -12.64 11.43
CA ILE A 215 15.79 -12.82 10.04
C ILE A 215 16.13 -11.44 9.45
N VAL A 216 17.35 -11.26 8.98
CA VAL A 216 17.87 -9.96 8.51
C VAL A 216 17.88 -9.92 6.98
N ILE A 217 17.28 -8.87 6.39
CA ILE A 217 17.27 -8.64 4.94
C ILE A 217 18.63 -8.10 4.49
N ARG A 218 19.08 -7.01 5.13
CA ARG A 218 20.41 -6.43 4.90
C ARG A 218 21.27 -6.88 6.08
N GLY A 219 22.28 -7.71 5.80
CA GLY A 219 23.07 -8.42 6.82
C GLY A 219 23.60 -7.58 7.99
N THR A 220 24.09 -8.24 9.02
CA THR A 220 24.45 -7.61 10.30
C THR A 220 25.94 -7.39 10.48
N ARG A 221 26.28 -6.44 11.36
CA ARG A 221 27.64 -6.23 11.85
C ARG A 221 28.05 -7.39 12.78
N PRO A 222 29.34 -7.77 12.83
CA PRO A 222 29.81 -8.83 13.74
C PRO A 222 29.46 -8.59 15.22
N SER A 223 29.46 -7.33 15.66
CA SER A 223 29.06 -6.93 17.02
C SER A 223 27.60 -7.27 17.32
N THR A 224 26.69 -7.05 16.37
CA THR A 224 25.27 -7.40 16.46
C THR A 224 25.10 -8.91 16.55
N SER A 225 25.83 -9.67 15.74
CA SER A 225 25.81 -11.14 15.79
C SER A 225 26.28 -11.69 17.14
N GLN A 226 27.34 -11.09 17.73
CA GLN A 226 27.78 -11.47 19.07
C GLN A 226 26.73 -11.12 20.14
N LYS A 227 26.11 -9.94 20.04
CA LYS A 227 25.04 -9.52 20.95
C LYS A 227 23.83 -10.46 20.89
N ALA A 228 23.43 -10.89 19.70
CA ALA A 228 22.34 -11.85 19.50
C ALA A 228 22.65 -13.20 20.15
N LYS A 229 23.87 -13.73 19.95
CA LYS A 229 24.34 -14.95 20.64
C LYS A 229 24.27 -14.82 22.16
N ASN A 230 24.73 -13.69 22.72
CA ASN A 230 24.68 -13.43 24.16
C ASN A 230 23.23 -13.36 24.70
N ARG A 231 22.26 -13.03 23.85
CA ARG A 231 20.83 -13.00 24.18
C ARG A 231 20.11 -14.32 23.89
N GLY A 232 20.80 -15.33 23.36
CA GLY A 232 20.19 -16.59 22.93
C GLY A 232 19.23 -16.43 21.74
N VAL A 233 19.44 -15.41 20.90
CA VAL A 233 18.66 -15.16 19.69
C VAL A 233 19.50 -15.59 18.49
N GLU A 234 18.94 -16.48 17.67
CA GLU A 234 19.57 -16.92 16.43
C GLU A 234 19.33 -15.88 15.32
N LEU A 235 20.41 -15.46 14.64
CA LEU A 235 20.33 -14.59 13.47
C LEU A 235 20.46 -15.41 12.21
N LEU A 236 19.57 -15.16 11.25
CA LEU A 236 19.57 -15.75 9.92
C LEU A 236 19.43 -14.64 8.88
N THR A 237 20.06 -14.79 7.74
CA THR A 237 19.79 -13.92 6.58
C THR A 237 18.54 -14.38 5.84
N PHE A 238 17.89 -13.45 5.13
CA PHE A 238 16.75 -13.77 4.28
C PHE A 238 17.08 -14.87 3.26
N ASP A 239 18.25 -14.77 2.63
CA ASP A 239 18.76 -15.73 1.64
C ASP A 239 19.01 -17.13 2.24
N GLU A 240 19.50 -17.23 3.47
CA GLU A 240 19.71 -18.52 4.14
C GLU A 240 18.37 -19.24 4.34
N VAL A 241 17.32 -18.51 4.72
CA VAL A 241 15.97 -19.06 4.88
C VAL A 241 15.41 -19.50 3.53
N GLU A 242 15.53 -18.68 2.47
CA GLU A 242 15.10 -19.07 1.12
C GLU A 242 15.83 -20.33 0.64
N LYS A 243 17.15 -20.41 0.80
CA LYS A 243 17.96 -21.58 0.41
C LYS A 243 17.58 -22.84 1.19
N ALA A 244 17.28 -22.72 2.48
CA ALA A 244 16.81 -23.85 3.29
C ALA A 244 15.48 -24.39 2.77
N GLY A 245 14.56 -23.52 2.37
CA GLY A 245 13.26 -23.93 1.83
C GLY A 245 13.32 -24.46 0.39
N ALA A 246 14.22 -23.92 -0.43
CA ALA A 246 14.50 -24.46 -1.76
C ALA A 246 15.10 -25.87 -1.69
N SER A 247 15.95 -26.14 -0.69
CA SER A 247 16.56 -27.46 -0.48
C SER A 247 15.59 -28.49 0.09
N LYS A 248 14.65 -28.05 0.92
CA LYS A 248 13.60 -28.89 1.52
C LYS A 248 12.25 -28.21 1.37
N THR A 249 11.58 -28.53 0.27
CA THR A 249 10.28 -27.95 -0.08
C THR A 249 9.15 -28.62 0.70
N HIS A 250 8.30 -27.81 1.34
CA HIS A 250 7.04 -28.25 1.95
C HIS A 250 5.86 -27.99 0.99
N PRO A 251 4.81 -28.83 1.04
CA PRO A 251 3.58 -28.55 0.30
C PRO A 251 2.91 -27.30 0.87
N GLU A 252 2.41 -26.43 -0.02
CA GLU A 252 1.66 -25.24 0.37
C GLU A 252 0.37 -25.64 1.11
N GLN A 253 0.03 -24.87 2.13
CA GLN A 253 -1.18 -25.02 2.93
C GLN A 253 -1.91 -23.67 2.88
N PRO A 254 -2.69 -23.41 1.81
CA PRO A 254 -3.32 -22.12 1.61
C PRO A 254 -4.42 -21.85 2.64
N PRO A 255 -4.62 -20.59 3.04
CA PRO A 255 -5.56 -20.19 4.07
C PRO A 255 -7.00 -20.25 3.56
N LYS A 256 -7.95 -20.32 4.49
CA LYS A 256 -9.36 -20.06 4.26
C LYS A 256 -9.65 -18.57 4.41
N PRO A 257 -10.74 -18.05 3.82
CA PRO A 257 -11.15 -16.66 4.01
C PRO A 257 -11.37 -16.25 5.47
N THR A 258 -11.72 -17.21 6.32
CA THR A 258 -11.95 -17.01 7.77
C THR A 258 -10.66 -17.00 8.59
N ASP A 259 -9.53 -17.43 8.02
CA ASP A 259 -8.27 -17.49 8.74
C ASP A 259 -7.67 -16.08 8.86
N LEU A 260 -6.95 -15.83 9.95
CA LEU A 260 -6.23 -14.57 10.15
C LEU A 260 -5.16 -14.40 9.09
N CYS A 261 -5.10 -13.23 8.45
CA CYS A 261 -4.00 -12.88 7.58
C CYS A 261 -2.99 -11.98 8.30
N THR A 262 -3.48 -11.13 9.22
CA THR A 262 -2.62 -10.17 9.91
C THR A 262 -3.19 -9.69 11.23
N ILE A 263 -2.31 -9.27 12.14
CA ILE A 263 -2.67 -8.53 13.35
C ILE A 263 -1.99 -7.16 13.30
N CYS A 264 -2.78 -6.11 13.06
CA CYS A 264 -2.26 -4.75 12.99
C CYS A 264 -2.38 -4.05 14.34
N TYR A 265 -1.25 -3.64 14.91
CA TYR A 265 -1.26 -2.89 16.16
C TYR A 265 -1.54 -1.41 15.92
N THR A 266 -2.42 -0.85 16.75
CA THR A 266 -2.78 0.57 16.71
C THR A 266 -2.52 1.21 18.06
N SER A 267 -2.08 2.47 18.06
CA SER A 267 -1.97 3.29 19.28
C SER A 267 -3.38 3.57 19.79
N GLY A 268 -3.90 2.69 20.64
CA GLY A 268 -5.22 2.89 21.26
C GLY A 268 -5.23 4.16 22.11
N THR A 269 -6.43 4.67 22.41
CA THR A 269 -6.63 5.81 23.33
C THR A 269 -6.13 5.55 24.75
N THR A 270 -5.94 4.28 25.11
CA THR A 270 -5.54 3.79 26.44
C THR A 270 -4.01 3.67 26.63
N GLY A 271 -3.21 4.22 25.73
CA GLY A 271 -1.74 4.27 25.82
C GLY A 271 -1.02 2.99 25.36
N LEU A 272 -1.55 1.80 25.66
CA LEU A 272 -1.00 0.53 25.17
C LEU A 272 -1.53 0.18 23.76
N PRO A 273 -0.66 -0.28 22.84
CA PRO A 273 -1.09 -0.72 21.52
C PRO A 273 -2.11 -1.87 21.58
N LYS A 274 -3.10 -1.87 20.69
CA LYS A 274 -4.09 -2.95 20.56
C LYS A 274 -3.96 -3.63 19.21
N GLY A 275 -3.88 -4.96 19.21
CA GLY A 275 -3.81 -5.78 18.00
C GLY A 275 -5.19 -5.98 17.37
N VAL A 276 -5.40 -5.40 16.19
CA VAL A 276 -6.60 -5.60 15.38
C VAL A 276 -6.41 -6.85 14.53
N MET A 277 -7.17 -7.90 14.84
CA MET A 277 -7.17 -9.16 14.10
C MET A 277 -7.96 -9.00 12.80
N LEU A 278 -7.31 -9.27 11.66
CA LEU A 278 -7.93 -9.20 10.34
C LEU A 278 -7.80 -10.55 9.64
N THR A 279 -8.94 -11.05 9.16
CA THR A 279 -8.99 -12.26 8.33
C THR A 279 -8.67 -11.94 6.87
N HIS A 280 -8.30 -12.96 6.11
CA HIS A 280 -8.15 -12.85 4.65
C HIS A 280 -9.40 -12.26 3.98
N GLY A 281 -10.59 -12.74 4.37
CA GLY A 281 -11.86 -12.26 3.84
C GLY A 281 -12.14 -10.79 4.16
N ASN A 282 -11.73 -10.30 5.34
CA ASN A 282 -11.87 -8.88 5.68
C ASN A 282 -11.09 -8.00 4.70
N VAL A 283 -9.83 -8.36 4.42
CA VAL A 283 -8.98 -7.57 3.54
C VAL A 283 -9.45 -7.68 2.08
N VAL A 284 -9.84 -8.86 1.61
CA VAL A 284 -10.38 -9.05 0.25
C VAL A 284 -11.66 -8.24 0.04
N ALA A 285 -12.56 -8.20 1.03
CA ALA A 285 -13.77 -7.37 0.97
C ALA A 285 -13.43 -5.88 0.89
N ALA A 286 -12.47 -5.41 1.70
CA ALA A 286 -12.01 -4.02 1.67
C ALA A 286 -11.38 -3.63 0.32
N VAL A 287 -10.50 -4.47 -0.23
CA VAL A 287 -9.89 -4.27 -1.56
C VAL A 287 -10.96 -4.25 -2.65
N SER A 288 -11.92 -5.17 -2.58
CA SER A 288 -13.03 -5.25 -3.55
C SER A 288 -13.88 -3.99 -3.53
N ALA A 289 -14.19 -3.46 -2.34
CA ALA A 289 -14.91 -2.21 -2.18
C ALA A 289 -14.15 -1.05 -2.84
N ILE A 290 -12.85 -0.89 -2.53
CA ILE A 290 -12.00 0.14 -3.12
C ILE A 290 -12.03 0.07 -4.66
N LEU A 291 -11.87 -1.11 -5.23
CA LEU A 291 -11.89 -1.28 -6.70
C LEU A 291 -13.26 -0.93 -7.31
N VAL A 292 -14.35 -1.28 -6.64
CA VAL A 292 -15.71 -0.86 -7.06
C VAL A 292 -15.86 0.66 -7.03
N GLN A 293 -15.37 1.33 -5.98
CA GLN A 293 -15.40 2.79 -5.87
C GLN A 293 -14.50 3.50 -6.90
N LEU A 294 -13.44 2.85 -7.38
CA LEU A 294 -12.63 3.41 -8.47
C LEU A 294 -13.35 3.35 -9.83
N SER A 295 -14.43 2.58 -9.96
CA SER A 295 -15.29 2.51 -11.15
C SER A 295 -14.53 2.35 -12.47
N GLN A 296 -14.43 3.35 -13.34
CA GLN A 296 -13.67 3.26 -14.60
C GLN A 296 -12.16 3.51 -14.45
N TYR A 297 -11.74 4.00 -13.28
CA TYR A 297 -10.35 4.29 -12.95
C TYR A 297 -9.70 3.19 -12.12
N ARG A 298 -10.27 1.97 -12.11
CA ARG A 298 -9.63 0.84 -11.41
C ARG A 298 -8.26 0.57 -12.03
N PRO A 299 -7.28 0.13 -11.23
CA PRO A 299 -6.02 -0.36 -11.76
C PRO A 299 -6.24 -1.53 -12.73
N SER A 300 -5.27 -1.69 -13.61
CA SER A 300 -5.21 -2.73 -14.63
C SER A 300 -3.79 -3.33 -14.66
N VAL A 301 -3.61 -4.40 -15.41
CA VAL A 301 -2.33 -5.09 -15.57
C VAL A 301 -1.17 -4.18 -16.01
N GLY A 302 -1.45 -3.10 -16.75
CA GLY A 302 -0.44 -2.16 -17.22
C GLY A 302 -0.10 -1.04 -16.23
N ASP A 303 -0.78 -0.96 -15.09
CA ASP A 303 -0.56 0.08 -14.11
C ASP A 303 0.61 -0.23 -13.18
N VAL A 304 1.31 0.83 -12.77
CA VAL A 304 2.41 0.78 -11.80
C VAL A 304 2.11 1.70 -10.63
N MET A 305 2.21 1.17 -9.42
CA MET A 305 2.04 1.91 -8.18
C MET A 305 3.40 2.23 -7.55
N ILE A 306 3.54 3.42 -6.95
CA ILE A 306 4.65 3.70 -6.03
C ILE A 306 4.28 3.32 -4.59
N SER A 307 5.14 2.54 -3.93
CA SER A 307 5.00 2.13 -2.53
C SER A 307 5.90 2.98 -1.64
N TYR A 308 5.31 3.74 -0.73
CA TYR A 308 6.02 4.65 0.17
C TYR A 308 5.27 4.92 1.50
N LEU A 309 3.97 4.63 1.59
CA LEU A 309 3.28 4.69 2.88
C LEU A 309 3.64 3.43 3.66
N PRO A 310 3.88 3.50 4.98
CA PRO A 310 4.37 2.36 5.74
C PRO A 310 3.49 1.13 5.56
N LEU A 311 4.07 0.01 5.12
CA LEU A 311 3.30 -1.21 4.92
C LEU A 311 2.82 -1.85 6.22
N ALA A 312 3.29 -1.38 7.38
CA ALA A 312 2.66 -1.71 8.65
C ALA A 312 1.22 -1.16 8.77
N HIS A 313 0.86 -0.15 7.96
CA HIS A 313 -0.48 0.42 7.90
C HIS A 313 -1.33 -0.23 6.80
N MET A 314 -2.58 -0.58 7.12
CA MET A 314 -3.48 -1.29 6.18
C MET A 314 -3.82 -0.51 4.91
N LEU A 315 -3.73 0.83 4.91
CA LEU A 315 -3.93 1.64 3.70
C LEU A 315 -3.03 1.19 2.54
N GLU A 316 -1.71 1.16 2.76
CA GLU A 316 -0.77 0.78 1.70
C GLU A 316 -0.99 -0.66 1.27
N ARG A 317 -1.14 -1.57 2.25
CA ARG A 317 -1.39 -2.99 1.99
C ARG A 317 -2.66 -3.22 1.17
N CYS A 318 -3.75 -2.51 1.45
CA CYS A 318 -4.97 -2.61 0.65
C CYS A 318 -4.75 -2.09 -0.78
N CYS A 319 -4.03 -0.98 -0.96
CA CYS A 319 -3.71 -0.45 -2.29
C CYS A 319 -2.85 -1.43 -3.10
N GLU A 320 -1.79 -1.98 -2.50
CA GLU A 320 -0.93 -2.99 -3.15
C GLU A 320 -1.70 -4.27 -3.47
N ASN A 321 -2.52 -4.79 -2.55
CA ASN A 321 -3.35 -5.96 -2.84
C ASN A 321 -4.36 -5.71 -3.97
N GLY A 322 -4.84 -4.48 -4.14
CA GLY A 322 -5.61 -4.07 -5.30
C GLY A 322 -4.80 -4.12 -6.61
N MET A 323 -3.54 -3.69 -6.59
CA MET A 323 -2.62 -3.81 -7.71
C MET A 323 -2.31 -5.27 -8.04
N TYR A 324 -2.01 -6.09 -7.03
CA TYR A 324 -1.70 -7.50 -7.21
C TYR A 324 -2.90 -8.27 -7.74
N LEU A 325 -4.12 -8.00 -7.28
CA LEU A 325 -5.32 -8.67 -7.79
C LEU A 325 -5.50 -8.53 -9.32
N VAL A 326 -5.12 -7.37 -9.88
CA VAL A 326 -5.27 -7.07 -11.31
C VAL A 326 -4.00 -7.34 -12.13
N GLY A 327 -2.94 -7.84 -11.50
CA GLY A 327 -1.67 -8.12 -12.16
C GLY A 327 -0.81 -6.90 -12.43
N GLY A 328 -1.05 -5.77 -11.75
CA GLY A 328 -0.25 -4.55 -11.86
C GLY A 328 1.11 -4.66 -11.16
N SER A 329 1.94 -3.64 -11.28
CA SER A 329 3.30 -3.62 -10.70
C SER A 329 3.40 -2.65 -9.52
N VAL A 330 4.25 -2.94 -8.54
CA VAL A 330 4.51 -2.06 -7.40
C VAL A 330 6.00 -1.76 -7.30
N GLY A 331 6.36 -0.48 -7.37
CA GLY A 331 7.73 0.02 -7.20
C GLY A 331 7.93 0.65 -5.82
N PHE A 332 8.84 0.10 -5.02
CA PHE A 332 9.22 0.61 -3.70
C PHE A 332 10.11 1.85 -3.83
N TYR A 333 9.78 2.89 -3.07
CA TYR A 333 10.63 4.08 -2.95
C TYR A 333 12.01 3.74 -2.35
N SER A 334 12.97 4.63 -2.52
CA SER A 334 14.37 4.44 -2.08
C SER A 334 14.59 4.41 -0.56
N GLY A 335 13.52 4.43 0.26
CA GLY A 335 13.60 4.44 1.73
C GLY A 335 13.60 5.84 2.34
N ASN A 336 13.87 6.89 1.56
CA ASN A 336 13.88 8.27 2.04
C ASN A 336 12.81 9.13 1.37
N ILE A 337 11.84 9.58 2.17
CA ILE A 337 10.71 10.39 1.70
C ILE A 337 11.14 11.72 1.05
N LYS A 338 12.32 12.25 1.37
CA LYS A 338 12.85 13.47 0.73
C LYS A 338 13.13 13.26 -0.77
N PHE A 339 13.38 12.01 -1.17
CA PHE A 339 13.70 11.63 -2.53
C PHE A 339 12.53 11.01 -3.29
N LEU A 340 11.33 11.01 -2.70
CA LEU A 340 10.14 10.39 -3.29
C LEU A 340 9.87 10.89 -4.73
N PHE A 341 10.02 12.19 -4.99
CA PHE A 341 9.81 12.75 -6.31
C PHE A 341 10.84 12.29 -7.34
N GLU A 342 12.08 12.10 -6.93
CA GLU A 342 13.14 11.57 -7.80
C GLU A 342 12.87 10.09 -8.11
N ASP A 343 12.35 9.34 -7.15
CA ASP A 343 11.87 7.97 -7.39
C ASP A 343 10.69 7.95 -8.36
N MET A 344 9.73 8.86 -8.20
CA MET A 344 8.57 8.98 -9.11
C MET A 344 8.97 9.37 -10.54
N LYS A 345 9.97 10.24 -10.72
CA LYS A 345 10.45 10.61 -12.06
C LYS A 345 10.98 9.41 -12.85
N VAL A 346 11.64 8.48 -12.16
CA VAL A 346 12.18 7.26 -12.76
C VAL A 346 11.10 6.19 -12.91
N LEU A 347 10.31 5.95 -11.86
CA LEU A 347 9.28 4.91 -11.82
C LEU A 347 8.08 5.23 -12.73
N LYS A 348 7.74 6.51 -12.87
CA LYS A 348 6.55 7.02 -13.57
C LYS A 348 5.26 6.31 -13.14
N PRO A 349 4.89 6.36 -11.84
CA PRO A 349 3.73 5.65 -11.32
C PRO A 349 2.44 6.15 -11.98
N THR A 350 1.54 5.24 -12.33
CA THR A 350 0.18 5.55 -12.79
C THR A 350 -0.82 5.57 -11.64
N ILE A 351 -0.46 4.94 -10.51
CA ILE A 351 -1.24 4.90 -9.27
C ILE A 351 -0.36 5.39 -8.11
N MET A 352 -0.90 6.29 -7.30
CA MET A 352 -0.22 6.80 -6.11
C MET A 352 -1.22 6.95 -4.96
N PRO A 353 -1.17 6.07 -3.94
CA PRO A 353 -1.87 6.31 -2.68
C PRO A 353 -1.41 7.65 -2.11
N SER A 354 -2.30 8.41 -1.49
CA SER A 354 -1.97 9.74 -0.96
C SER A 354 -2.70 10.03 0.33
N VAL A 355 -2.06 10.84 1.18
CA VAL A 355 -2.60 11.28 2.46
C VAL A 355 -2.55 12.80 2.56
N PRO A 356 -3.49 13.47 3.28
CA PRO A 356 -3.57 14.92 3.32
C PRO A 356 -2.27 15.62 3.72
N ARG A 357 -1.51 15.03 4.65
CA ARG A 357 -0.22 15.58 5.09
C ARG A 357 0.81 15.67 3.97
N LEU A 358 0.87 14.65 3.11
CA LEU A 358 1.78 14.69 1.97
C LEU A 358 1.33 15.79 1.01
N LEU A 359 0.05 15.79 0.63
CA LEU A 359 -0.51 16.79 -0.28
C LEU A 359 -0.29 18.24 0.21
N ASN A 360 -0.40 18.48 1.52
CA ASN A 360 -0.05 19.76 2.12
C ASN A 360 1.44 20.12 1.94
N ARG A 361 2.35 19.19 2.24
CA ARG A 361 3.80 19.40 2.07
C ARG A 361 4.15 19.72 0.62
N ILE A 362 3.53 18.99 -0.29
CA ILE A 362 3.69 19.18 -1.72
C ILE A 362 3.21 20.61 -2.09
N TYR A 363 2.00 20.99 -1.67
CA TYR A 363 1.47 22.34 -1.86
C TYR A 363 2.40 23.44 -1.33
N GLU A 364 2.89 23.28 -0.09
CA GLU A 364 3.79 24.25 0.54
C GLU A 364 5.11 24.40 -0.23
N THR A 365 5.65 23.29 -0.74
CA THR A 365 6.88 23.28 -1.54
C THR A 365 6.69 24.05 -2.86
N GLU A 366 5.60 23.79 -3.58
CA GLU A 366 5.32 24.48 -4.84
C GLU A 366 4.96 25.95 -4.62
N MET A 367 4.19 26.28 -3.58
CA MET A 367 3.89 27.67 -3.25
C MET A 367 5.15 28.45 -2.89
N ALA A 368 6.09 27.85 -2.16
CA ALA A 368 7.39 28.48 -1.90
C ALA A 368 8.20 28.74 -3.19
N ASN A 369 8.07 27.87 -4.20
CA ASN A 369 8.71 28.04 -5.51
C ASN A 369 7.97 29.02 -6.44
N ILE A 370 6.68 29.28 -6.22
CA ILE A 370 5.85 30.12 -7.10
C ILE A 370 5.75 31.56 -6.57
N VAL A 371 5.52 31.73 -5.26
CA VAL A 371 5.26 33.04 -4.63
C VAL A 371 6.35 34.09 -4.91
N PRO A 372 7.66 33.77 -4.90
CA PRO A 372 8.70 34.75 -5.18
C PRO A 372 8.74 35.25 -6.63
N HIS A 373 8.11 34.55 -7.58
CA HIS A 373 8.24 34.84 -9.01
C HIS A 373 6.92 35.34 -9.62
N PHE A 374 6.87 36.62 -9.97
CA PHE A 374 5.68 37.30 -10.49
C PHE A 374 5.00 36.57 -11.66
N PHE A 375 5.75 36.21 -12.69
CA PHE A 375 5.22 35.53 -13.88
C PHE A 375 4.69 34.12 -13.56
N LYS A 376 5.42 33.34 -12.75
CA LYS A 376 4.95 32.01 -12.30
C LYS A 376 3.66 32.13 -11.52
N ARG A 377 3.55 33.13 -10.63
CA ARG A 377 2.34 33.38 -9.85
C ARG A 377 1.14 33.76 -10.72
N ILE A 378 1.32 34.58 -11.76
CA ILE A 378 0.25 34.92 -12.70
C ILE A 378 -0.22 33.68 -13.45
N MET A 379 0.70 32.91 -14.05
CA MET A 379 0.37 31.70 -14.78
C MET A 379 -0.35 30.68 -13.90
N PHE A 380 0.17 30.48 -12.69
CA PHE A 380 -0.43 29.59 -11.70
C PHE A 380 -1.86 29.99 -11.36
N ASN A 381 -2.11 31.27 -11.07
CA ASN A 381 -3.44 31.77 -10.78
C ASN A 381 -4.40 31.68 -11.97
N MET A 382 -3.90 31.85 -13.20
CA MET A 382 -4.68 31.64 -14.42
C MET A 382 -5.09 30.18 -14.59
N ALA A 383 -4.14 29.25 -14.40
CA ALA A 383 -4.42 27.81 -14.45
C ALA A 383 -5.43 27.39 -13.37
N LEU A 384 -5.24 27.86 -12.13
CA LEU A 384 -6.14 27.57 -11.02
C LEU A 384 -7.55 28.10 -11.28
N ARG A 385 -7.68 29.34 -11.77
CA ARG A 385 -8.99 29.93 -12.14
C ARG A 385 -9.67 29.16 -13.28
N SER A 386 -8.90 28.75 -14.30
CA SER A 386 -9.42 27.93 -15.40
C SER A 386 -10.01 26.63 -14.85
N LYS A 387 -9.29 25.96 -13.95
CA LYS A 387 -9.73 24.71 -13.35
C LYS A 387 -10.91 24.88 -12.40
N GLU A 388 -10.92 25.93 -11.58
CA GLU A 388 -12.08 26.30 -10.75
C GLU A 388 -13.33 26.52 -11.60
N ASN A 389 -13.19 27.14 -12.77
CA ASN A 389 -14.30 27.36 -13.69
C ASN A 389 -14.78 26.05 -14.34
N GLU A 390 -13.88 25.11 -14.65
CA GLU A 390 -14.25 23.77 -15.13
C GLU A 390 -15.03 22.98 -14.06
N ILE A 391 -14.58 23.02 -12.80
CA ILE A 391 -15.29 22.38 -11.68
C ILE A 391 -16.67 23.03 -11.48
N LYS A 392 -16.77 24.36 -11.50
CA LYS A 392 -18.07 25.06 -11.42
C LYS A 392 -19.00 24.72 -12.60
N LYS A 393 -18.46 24.53 -13.80
CA LYS A 393 -19.24 24.07 -14.96
C LYS A 393 -19.75 22.63 -14.77
N LEU A 394 -18.92 21.75 -14.20
CA LEU A 394 -19.34 20.40 -13.81
C LEU A 394 -20.46 20.43 -12.77
N GLU A 395 -20.35 21.30 -11.75
CA GLU A 395 -21.39 21.52 -10.73
C GLU A 395 -22.70 22.07 -11.32
N ALA A 396 -22.59 22.98 -12.30
CA ALA A 396 -23.72 23.56 -13.01
C ALA A 396 -24.42 22.54 -13.93
N LEU A 397 -23.66 21.68 -14.62
CA LEU A 397 -24.18 20.60 -15.45
C LEU A 397 -24.81 19.47 -14.60
N SER A 398 -24.36 19.27 -13.36
CA SER A 398 -24.98 18.36 -12.40
C SER A 398 -26.19 18.94 -11.66
N GLY A 399 -26.50 20.23 -11.86
CA GLY A 399 -27.77 20.83 -11.51
C GLY A 399 -28.00 21.25 -10.06
N LYS A 400 -26.96 21.57 -9.25
CA LYS A 400 -27.06 22.37 -7.99
C LYS A 400 -25.71 22.65 -7.30
N THR A 401 -25.70 23.73 -6.51
CA THR A 401 -24.58 24.30 -5.75
C THR A 401 -24.15 23.42 -4.59
N VAL A 402 -22.88 23.01 -4.56
CA VAL A 402 -22.34 22.15 -3.49
C VAL A 402 -22.07 22.95 -2.22
N SER A 403 -23.05 23.02 -1.30
CA SER A 403 -22.85 23.58 0.04
C SER A 403 -22.20 22.53 0.96
N GLY A 404 -20.88 22.37 0.83
CA GLY A 404 -20.11 21.43 1.66
C GLY A 404 -18.65 21.24 1.23
N THR A 405 -18.26 21.81 0.09
CA THR A 405 -16.97 21.61 -0.58
C THR A 405 -15.79 22.36 0.00
N GLY A 406 -15.91 23.11 1.10
CA GLY A 406 -14.79 23.89 1.64
C GLY A 406 -13.50 23.06 1.82
N TRP A 407 -13.62 21.82 2.29
CA TRP A 407 -12.50 20.90 2.45
C TRP A 407 -12.07 20.19 1.16
N TYR A 408 -13.01 19.81 0.29
CA TYR A 408 -12.73 19.14 -0.99
C TYR A 408 -12.11 20.11 -2.01
N LEU A 409 -12.65 21.33 -2.14
CA LEU A 409 -12.04 22.43 -2.88
C LEU A 409 -10.70 22.84 -2.28
N ALA A 410 -10.53 22.88 -0.95
CA ALA A 410 -9.22 23.16 -0.35
C ALA A 410 -8.20 22.05 -0.62
N LEU A 411 -8.61 20.79 -0.58
CA LEU A 411 -7.76 19.65 -0.86
C LEU A 411 -7.44 19.55 -2.35
N CYS A 412 -8.41 19.74 -3.24
CA CYS A 412 -8.21 19.83 -4.69
C CYS A 412 -7.35 21.05 -5.06
N LYS A 413 -7.60 22.23 -4.48
CA LYS A 413 -6.71 23.41 -4.64
C LYS A 413 -5.28 23.09 -4.23
N LYS A 414 -5.07 22.24 -3.22
CA LYS A 414 -3.73 21.85 -2.76
C LYS A 414 -3.09 20.75 -3.62
N ILE A 415 -3.87 19.76 -4.08
CA ILE A 415 -3.41 18.68 -4.98
C ILE A 415 -3.05 19.24 -6.36
N TRP A 416 -3.92 20.08 -6.94
CA TRP A 416 -3.79 20.64 -8.30
C TRP A 416 -2.95 21.90 -8.37
N ALA A 417 -2.55 22.46 -7.23
CA ALA A 417 -1.51 23.48 -7.22
C ALA A 417 -0.12 22.93 -7.57
N VAL A 418 0.00 21.60 -7.60
CA VAL A 418 1.28 20.90 -7.67
C VAL A 418 1.36 20.02 -8.91
N VAL A 419 0.28 19.31 -9.21
CA VAL A 419 0.15 18.59 -10.48
C VAL A 419 -0.26 19.57 -11.56
#